data_AF-A0AAN6MWG5-F1
#
_entry.id   AF-A0AAN6MWG5-F1
#
_cell.length_a   1.000
_cell.length_b   1.000
_cell.length_c   1.000
_cell.angle_alpha   90.00
_cell.angle_beta   90.00
_cell.angle_gamma   90.00
#
_symmetry.space_group_name_H-M   'P 1'
#
loop_
_entity.id
_entity.type
_entity.pdbx_description
1 polymer ?
#
loop_
_entity_poly.entity_id
_entity_poly.type
_entity_poly.pdbx_seq_one_letter_code
_entity_poly.pdbx_strand_id
1 'polypeptide(L)'
;MGSTDVKTLTAQCYCKSVHFTITVPTTSLPLGVHLCHCHICRYTHGTLCIFHAPLPAGVFPQFISPSSLDTSLTGYVHTEGAAAERFFCSTCGCHVGDRDLSPNPETGEVGWRVATSIFSEHGEDVFQIRTHCFTTSAGGSGLYDWLPNMGDRKLQVFNPDPDTSAHFTIPRPPKPKQEFDQNGKERLRAECHCGGVSFTMPRPNNIPGVENDELTKGFTSPVDKTKWGGCVDLCDDCRLVDGTHVLGWTFVPRSQIQPPVSIDFKGFGTLKPYVSSKGTLRAFCGKCGATVFFSCDDRTPSDEKQVVDVAVGILRAPEGIAAENWITWRTGRLGWTDSGRRFDPVFTESLEKGLKERIANVNYNLSQFVWDREVLPITLPRRTVTRRRPATTVTGPPTTVTGPATTVTVTATITANTGEDPQVVAAREVAAAIRDHESPTKVD
;
A
#
# COMPACT_ATOMS: atom_id res chain seq x y z
N MET A 1 12.24 -31.08 -24.58
CA MET A 1 11.42 -30.20 -23.72
C MET A 1 12.36 -29.15 -23.18
N GLY A 2 12.31 -27.93 -23.72
CA GLY A 2 13.16 -26.84 -23.23
C GLY A 2 12.77 -26.54 -21.79
N SER A 3 13.76 -26.45 -20.89
CA SER A 3 13.57 -25.89 -19.57
C SER A 3 12.95 -24.51 -19.73
N THR A 4 11.70 -24.31 -19.32
CA THR A 4 11.13 -22.97 -19.19
C THR A 4 11.91 -22.25 -18.09
N ASP A 5 12.71 -21.26 -18.47
CA ASP A 5 13.46 -20.47 -17.52
C ASP A 5 12.51 -19.72 -16.59
N VAL A 6 12.68 -19.95 -15.29
CA VAL A 6 11.87 -19.35 -14.23
C VAL A 6 12.73 -18.47 -13.33
N LYS A 7 12.09 -17.47 -12.72
CA LYS A 7 12.65 -16.66 -11.65
C LYS A 7 11.83 -16.86 -10.38
N THR A 8 12.51 -17.15 -9.27
CA THR A 8 11.88 -17.22 -7.95
C THR A 8 12.07 -15.90 -7.21
N LEU A 9 10.97 -15.30 -6.76
CA LEU A 9 10.94 -14.04 -6.02
C LEU A 9 10.47 -14.30 -4.59
N THR A 10 11.10 -13.67 -3.60
CA THR A 10 10.81 -13.89 -2.17
C THR A 10 10.10 -12.69 -1.57
N ALA A 11 9.05 -12.95 -0.79
CA ALA A 11 8.24 -11.95 -0.10
C ALA A 11 8.20 -12.21 1.41
N GLN A 12 8.32 -11.15 2.22
CA GLN A 12 8.30 -11.25 3.68
C GLN A 12 7.67 -10.01 4.31
N CYS A 13 6.78 -10.20 5.29
CA CYS A 13 6.26 -9.09 6.09
C CYS A 13 7.24 -8.67 7.20
N TYR A 14 7.00 -7.52 7.83
CA TYR A 14 7.88 -6.96 8.86
C TYR A 14 8.18 -7.92 10.02
N CYS A 15 7.15 -8.56 10.58
CA CYS A 15 7.32 -9.50 11.70
C CYS A 15 7.81 -10.88 11.29
N LYS A 16 7.95 -11.12 9.97
CA LYS A 16 8.42 -12.37 9.36
C LYS A 16 7.52 -13.59 9.57
N SER A 17 6.35 -13.42 10.19
CA SER A 17 5.35 -14.49 10.31
C SER A 17 4.79 -14.88 8.94
N VAL A 18 4.72 -13.92 8.01
CA VAL A 18 4.43 -14.21 6.61
C VAL A 18 5.72 -14.19 5.80
N HIS A 19 6.02 -15.31 5.15
CA HIS A 19 7.18 -15.51 4.31
C HIS A 19 6.85 -16.54 3.22
N PHE A 20 6.95 -16.14 1.96
CA PHE A 20 6.64 -17.02 0.83
C PHE A 20 7.48 -16.66 -0.39
N THR A 21 7.49 -17.57 -1.36
CA THR A 21 8.05 -17.33 -2.69
C THR A 21 6.98 -17.42 -3.76
N ILE A 22 7.20 -16.75 -4.88
CA ILE A 22 6.51 -17.06 -6.15
C ILE A 22 7.56 -17.46 -7.17
N THR A 23 7.24 -18.41 -8.03
CA THR A 23 8.11 -18.83 -9.13
C THR A 23 7.40 -18.54 -10.43
N VAL A 24 7.93 -17.58 -11.19
CA VAL A 24 7.30 -17.06 -12.41
C VAL A 24 8.15 -17.39 -13.63
N PRO A 25 7.53 -17.66 -14.80
CA PRO A 25 8.26 -17.72 -16.06
C PRO A 25 8.98 -16.40 -16.31
N THR A 26 10.25 -16.46 -16.70
CA THR A 26 11.03 -15.24 -17.04
C THR A 26 10.42 -14.45 -18.18
N THR A 27 9.72 -15.12 -19.10
CA THR A 27 8.95 -14.51 -20.20
C THR A 27 7.75 -13.67 -19.73
N SER A 28 7.31 -13.83 -18.48
CA SER A 28 6.25 -13.03 -17.89
C SER A 28 6.78 -11.77 -17.20
N LEU A 29 8.09 -11.59 -17.11
CA LEU A 29 8.70 -10.42 -16.49
C LEU A 29 8.88 -9.27 -17.50
N PRO A 30 8.74 -8.01 -17.07
CA PRO A 30 8.31 -7.59 -15.73
C PRO A 30 6.79 -7.77 -15.53
N LEU A 31 6.40 -8.13 -14.30
CA LEU A 31 5.00 -8.17 -13.89
C LEU A 31 4.46 -6.73 -13.77
N GLY A 32 3.31 -6.47 -14.39
CA GLY A 32 2.67 -5.16 -14.35
C GLY A 32 2.02 -4.87 -12.98
N VAL A 33 2.50 -3.84 -12.29
CA VAL A 33 1.92 -3.36 -11.03
C VAL A 33 0.86 -2.29 -11.31
N HIS A 34 -0.30 -2.46 -10.70
CA HIS A 34 -1.37 -1.47 -10.68
C HIS A 34 -1.55 -0.87 -9.29
N LEU A 35 -1.86 0.42 -9.26
CA LEU A 35 -2.12 1.19 -8.06
C LEU A 35 -3.62 1.44 -7.97
N CYS A 36 -4.33 0.64 -7.18
CA CYS A 36 -5.78 0.80 -7.04
C CYS A 36 -6.12 1.80 -5.93
N HIS A 37 -6.87 2.83 -6.32
CA HIS A 37 -7.29 3.96 -5.47
C HIS A 37 -8.75 3.85 -5.00
N CYS A 38 -9.42 2.74 -5.30
CA CYS A 38 -10.82 2.59 -4.92
C CYS A 38 -10.97 2.62 -3.39
N HIS A 39 -12.13 3.11 -2.93
CA HIS A 39 -12.40 3.25 -1.51
C HIS A 39 -12.31 1.90 -0.75
N ILE A 40 -12.66 0.77 -1.39
CA ILE A 40 -12.51 -0.57 -0.80
C ILE A 40 -11.03 -0.81 -0.47
N CYS A 41 -10.15 -0.67 -1.46
CA CYS A 41 -8.72 -0.89 -1.28
C CYS A 41 -8.14 0.08 -0.23
N ARG A 42 -8.45 1.38 -0.32
CA ARG A 42 -7.94 2.38 0.63
C ARG A 42 -8.40 2.13 2.06
N TYR A 43 -9.70 1.88 2.27
CA TYR A 43 -10.25 1.70 3.61
C TYR A 43 -9.89 0.34 4.21
N THR A 44 -9.65 -0.68 3.39
CA THR A 44 -9.21 -2.01 3.84
C THR A 44 -7.73 -2.01 4.20
N HIS A 45 -6.89 -1.28 3.47
CA HIS A 45 -5.45 -1.25 3.74
C HIS A 45 -5.06 -0.14 4.73
N GLY A 46 -5.85 0.95 4.80
CA GLY A 46 -5.47 2.16 5.53
C GLY A 46 -4.41 3.00 4.80
N THR A 47 -4.21 2.75 3.50
CA THR A 47 -3.18 3.39 2.67
C THR A 47 -3.80 4.32 1.63
N LEU A 48 -2.98 5.16 0.97
CA LEU A 48 -3.42 6.04 -0.12
C LEU A 48 -3.92 5.26 -1.34
N CYS A 49 -3.30 4.12 -1.60
CA CYS A 49 -3.66 3.12 -2.60
C CYS A 49 -2.92 1.81 -2.29
N ILE A 50 -3.19 0.76 -3.06
CA ILE A 50 -2.43 -0.51 -3.01
C ILE A 50 -1.40 -0.58 -4.14
N PHE A 51 -0.45 -1.52 -4.05
CA PHE A 51 0.58 -1.78 -5.07
C PHE A 51 0.58 -3.26 -5.42
N HIS A 52 -0.32 -3.69 -6.31
CA HIS A 52 -0.57 -5.10 -6.56
C HIS A 52 -0.18 -5.49 -8.00
N ALA A 53 0.32 -6.71 -8.18
CA ALA A 53 0.57 -7.30 -9.48
C ALA A 53 -0.19 -8.63 -9.62
N PRO A 54 -0.96 -8.86 -10.70
CA PRO A 54 -1.53 -10.17 -10.97
C PRO A 54 -0.41 -11.17 -11.26
N LEU A 55 -0.57 -12.38 -10.75
CA LEU A 55 0.33 -13.50 -11.05
C LEU A 55 -0.11 -14.21 -12.34
N PRO A 56 0.83 -14.77 -13.12
CA PRO A 56 0.48 -15.62 -14.25
C PRO A 56 -0.38 -16.82 -13.82
N ALA A 57 -1.14 -17.37 -14.76
CA ALA A 57 -1.89 -18.61 -14.58
C ALA A 57 -0.98 -19.71 -13.99
N GLY A 58 -1.52 -20.46 -13.02
CA GLY A 58 -0.82 -21.51 -12.29
C GLY A 58 0.20 -21.05 -11.26
N VAL A 59 0.47 -19.73 -11.14
CA VAL A 59 1.42 -19.19 -10.15
C VAL A 59 0.69 -18.70 -8.91
N PHE A 60 1.11 -19.18 -7.75
CA PHE A 60 0.55 -18.81 -6.46
C PHE A 60 1.65 -18.73 -5.38
N PRO A 61 1.39 -18.01 -4.26
CA PRO A 61 2.30 -17.97 -3.12
C PRO A 61 2.64 -19.36 -2.57
N GLN A 62 3.93 -19.69 -2.53
CA GLN A 62 4.47 -20.89 -1.90
C GLN A 62 5.06 -20.53 -0.53
N PHE A 63 4.29 -20.78 0.53
CA PHE A 63 4.67 -20.39 1.89
C PHE A 63 5.85 -21.20 2.42
N ILE A 64 6.78 -20.50 3.09
CA ILE A 64 7.96 -21.09 3.71
C ILE A 64 7.68 -21.30 5.20
N SER A 65 7.76 -22.56 5.64
CA SER A 65 7.54 -22.94 7.05
C SER A 65 8.35 -22.06 8.03
N PRO A 66 7.76 -21.62 9.16
CA PRO A 66 6.43 -21.99 9.67
C PRO A 66 5.28 -21.17 9.08
N SER A 67 5.52 -20.34 8.06
CA SER A 67 4.47 -19.56 7.43
C SER A 67 3.46 -20.45 6.71
N SER A 68 2.17 -20.12 6.81
CA SER A 68 1.12 -20.73 6.03
C SER A 68 -0.08 -19.80 5.89
N LEU A 69 -0.93 -20.06 4.89
CA LEU A 69 -2.18 -19.33 4.70
C LEU A 69 -3.06 -19.39 5.95
N ASP A 70 -3.21 -20.58 6.55
CA ASP A 70 -4.17 -20.81 7.64
C ASP A 70 -3.74 -20.27 9.01
N THR A 71 -2.42 -20.15 9.24
CA THR A 71 -1.89 -19.79 10.57
C THR A 71 -1.27 -18.40 10.62
N SER A 72 -0.78 -17.90 9.48
CA SER A 72 -0.01 -16.65 9.43
C SER A 72 -0.82 -15.48 8.87
N LEU A 73 -1.90 -15.75 8.16
CA LEU A 73 -2.74 -14.76 7.48
C LEU A 73 -4.16 -14.74 8.03
N THR A 74 -4.79 -13.59 7.91
CA THR A 74 -6.23 -13.38 8.11
C THR A 74 -6.82 -13.00 6.75
N GLY A 75 -7.86 -13.71 6.34
CA GLY A 75 -8.63 -13.42 5.12
C GLY A 75 -9.76 -12.44 5.39
N TYR A 76 -9.99 -11.51 4.46
CA TYR A 76 -11.09 -10.54 4.52
C TYR A 76 -11.86 -10.49 3.20
N VAL A 77 -13.12 -10.91 3.28
CA VAL A 77 -14.13 -10.77 2.23
C VAL A 77 -15.05 -9.60 2.61
N HIS A 78 -15.07 -8.55 1.79
CA HIS A 78 -15.67 -7.28 2.18
C HIS A 78 -17.21 -7.24 2.05
N THR A 79 -17.78 -8.12 1.24
CA THR A 79 -19.23 -8.31 1.04
C THR A 79 -19.48 -9.68 0.39
N GLU A 80 -20.72 -10.19 0.44
CA GLU A 80 -21.10 -11.50 -0.13
C GLU A 80 -20.87 -11.58 -1.66
N GLY A 81 -20.96 -10.45 -2.37
CA GLY A 81 -20.68 -10.34 -3.81
C GLY A 81 -19.24 -9.94 -4.17
N ALA A 82 -18.28 -10.03 -3.24
CA ALA A 82 -16.90 -9.69 -3.54
C ALA A 82 -16.30 -10.66 -4.58
N ALA A 83 -15.43 -10.15 -5.46
CA ALA A 83 -14.70 -10.99 -6.41
C ALA A 83 -13.49 -11.72 -5.78
N ALA A 84 -12.93 -11.16 -4.71
CA ALA A 84 -11.69 -11.64 -4.12
C ALA A 84 -11.65 -11.47 -2.59
N GLU A 85 -10.96 -12.42 -1.96
CA GLU A 85 -10.54 -12.41 -0.56
C GLU A 85 -9.17 -11.75 -0.44
N ARG A 86 -9.00 -10.89 0.57
CA ARG A 86 -7.77 -10.12 0.80
C ARG A 86 -7.04 -10.67 2.00
N PHE A 87 -5.74 -10.87 1.89
CA PHE A 87 -4.94 -11.45 2.96
C PHE A 87 -3.97 -10.46 3.57
N PHE A 88 -3.95 -10.45 4.90
CA PHE A 88 -2.97 -9.69 5.68
C PHE A 88 -2.41 -10.52 6.82
N CYS A 89 -1.19 -10.18 7.26
CA CYS A 89 -0.51 -10.85 8.34
C CYS A 89 -1.30 -10.73 9.63
N SER A 90 -1.67 -11.87 10.23
CA SER A 90 -2.41 -11.93 11.49
C SER A 90 -1.65 -11.26 12.65
N THR A 91 -0.32 -11.11 12.56
CA THR A 91 0.52 -10.53 13.60
C THR A 91 0.72 -9.03 13.44
N CYS A 92 1.21 -8.58 12.28
CA CYS A 92 1.59 -7.18 12.08
C CYS A 92 0.64 -6.36 11.19
N GLY A 93 -0.34 -6.97 10.53
CA GLY A 93 -1.30 -6.28 9.66
C GLY A 93 -0.88 -6.12 8.21
N CYS A 94 0.33 -6.58 7.84
CA CYS A 94 0.87 -6.44 6.49
C CYS A 94 0.04 -7.17 5.43
N HIS A 95 -0.51 -6.43 4.48
CA HIS A 95 -1.22 -6.98 3.33
C HIS A 95 -0.25 -7.65 2.37
N VAL A 96 -0.63 -8.84 1.90
CA VAL A 96 0.24 -9.69 1.07
C VAL A 96 -0.32 -9.93 -0.32
N GLY A 97 -1.63 -9.74 -0.50
CA GLY A 97 -2.29 -9.93 -1.77
C GLY A 97 -3.75 -10.35 -1.66
N ASP A 98 -4.36 -10.55 -2.81
CA ASP A 98 -5.74 -10.93 -3.00
C ASP A 98 -5.83 -12.23 -3.80
N ARG A 99 -6.80 -13.09 -3.44
CA ARG A 99 -7.13 -14.33 -4.14
C ARG A 99 -8.57 -14.26 -4.62
N ASP A 100 -8.83 -14.63 -5.87
CA ASP A 100 -10.19 -14.73 -6.38
C ASP A 100 -11.01 -15.73 -5.57
N LEU A 101 -12.29 -15.41 -5.34
CA LEU A 101 -13.22 -16.28 -4.62
C LEU A 101 -13.78 -17.39 -5.51
N SER A 102 -13.73 -17.20 -6.83
CA SER A 102 -14.14 -18.20 -7.81
C SER A 102 -12.99 -18.47 -8.78
N PRO A 103 -12.79 -19.74 -9.19
CA PRO A 103 -11.82 -20.06 -10.21
C PRO A 103 -12.22 -19.41 -11.54
N ASN A 104 -11.23 -19.15 -12.38
CA ASN A 104 -11.46 -18.79 -13.76
C ASN A 104 -12.25 -19.92 -14.45
N PRO A 105 -13.35 -19.63 -15.17
CA PRO A 105 -14.21 -20.65 -15.77
C PRO A 105 -13.54 -21.46 -16.88
N GLU A 106 -12.58 -20.87 -17.59
CA GLU A 106 -11.90 -21.50 -18.71
C GLU A 106 -10.71 -22.35 -18.24
N THR A 107 -9.91 -21.84 -17.31
CA THR A 107 -8.70 -22.52 -16.82
C THR A 107 -8.95 -23.39 -15.59
N GLY A 108 -10.03 -23.13 -14.84
CA GLY A 108 -10.31 -23.76 -13.55
C GLY A 108 -9.40 -23.27 -12.41
N GLU A 109 -8.51 -22.32 -12.67
CA GLU A 109 -7.50 -21.85 -11.71
C GLU A 109 -7.96 -20.60 -10.96
N VAL A 110 -7.50 -20.46 -9.71
CA VAL A 110 -7.81 -19.28 -8.89
C VAL A 110 -6.74 -18.20 -9.11
N GLY A 111 -7.17 -17.01 -9.53
CA GLY A 111 -6.29 -15.88 -9.76
C GLY A 111 -5.75 -15.28 -8.47
N TRP A 112 -4.49 -14.84 -8.51
CA TRP A 112 -3.81 -14.15 -7.41
C TRP A 112 -3.27 -12.80 -7.85
N ARG A 113 -3.35 -11.82 -6.95
CA ARG A 113 -2.63 -10.54 -7.05
C ARG A 113 -1.79 -10.39 -5.78
N VAL A 114 -0.50 -10.12 -5.91
CA VAL A 114 0.40 -10.00 -4.75
C VAL A 114 0.75 -8.54 -4.49
N ALA A 115 0.88 -8.18 -3.20
CA ALA A 115 1.44 -6.91 -2.80
C ALA A 115 2.94 -6.88 -3.14
N THR A 116 3.35 -6.08 -4.12
CA THR A 116 4.73 -6.12 -4.62
C THR A 116 5.72 -5.49 -3.64
N SER A 117 5.21 -4.64 -2.75
CA SER A 117 5.99 -3.89 -1.76
C SER A 117 6.69 -4.77 -0.73
N ILE A 118 6.29 -6.04 -0.57
CA ILE A 118 6.87 -6.96 0.44
C ILE A 118 7.96 -7.87 -0.13
N PHE A 119 8.25 -7.77 -1.42
CA PHE A 119 9.28 -8.57 -2.06
C PHE A 119 10.68 -8.01 -1.75
N SER A 120 11.67 -8.91 -1.68
CA SER A 120 13.07 -8.54 -1.51
C SER A 120 13.70 -7.95 -2.77
N GLU A 121 13.14 -8.30 -3.93
CA GLU A 121 13.51 -7.77 -5.24
C GLU A 121 12.34 -6.95 -5.79
N HIS A 122 12.65 -5.74 -6.25
CA HIS A 122 11.69 -4.83 -6.89
C HIS A 122 12.42 -4.00 -7.94
N GLY A 123 11.66 -3.32 -8.80
CA GLY A 123 12.16 -2.43 -9.85
C GLY A 123 11.59 -2.76 -11.22
N GLU A 124 11.95 -1.93 -12.20
CA GLU A 124 11.36 -1.94 -13.56
C GLU A 124 11.50 -3.29 -14.30
N ASP A 125 12.50 -4.11 -13.97
CA ASP A 125 12.73 -5.43 -14.61
C ASP A 125 11.93 -6.58 -13.97
N VAL A 126 11.32 -6.35 -12.79
CA VAL A 126 10.60 -7.39 -12.04
C VAL A 126 9.15 -7.01 -11.82
N PHE A 127 8.92 -5.83 -11.25
CA PHE A 127 7.61 -5.30 -10.88
C PHE A 127 7.49 -3.88 -11.41
N GLN A 128 7.00 -3.77 -12.65
CA GLN A 128 6.92 -2.48 -13.33
C GLN A 128 5.61 -1.76 -12.99
N ILE A 129 5.69 -0.59 -12.35
CA ILE A 129 4.51 0.22 -12.02
C ILE A 129 3.96 0.86 -13.29
N ARG A 130 2.73 0.50 -13.70
CA ARG A 130 2.16 0.88 -15.01
C ARG A 130 0.92 1.75 -14.92
N THR A 131 0.05 1.54 -13.94
CA THR A 131 -1.32 2.06 -14.01
C THR A 131 -1.83 2.53 -12.65
N HIS A 132 -2.50 3.67 -12.63
CA HIS A 132 -3.43 4.07 -11.56
C HIS A 132 -4.84 3.63 -11.92
N CYS A 133 -5.46 2.82 -11.07
CA CYS A 133 -6.82 2.32 -11.26
C CYS A 133 -7.79 3.01 -10.30
N PHE A 134 -8.99 3.32 -10.79
CA PHE A 134 -10.11 3.86 -10.00
C PHE A 134 -9.80 5.18 -9.27
N THR A 135 -9.03 6.08 -9.89
CA THR A 135 -8.66 7.39 -9.32
C THR A 135 -9.90 8.24 -9.02
N THR A 136 -10.96 8.13 -9.83
CA THR A 136 -12.23 8.84 -9.61
C THR A 136 -12.95 8.42 -8.32
N SER A 137 -12.70 7.20 -7.80
CA SER A 137 -13.25 6.75 -6.52
C SER A 137 -12.52 7.34 -5.31
N ALA A 138 -11.31 7.88 -5.48
CA ALA A 138 -10.58 8.54 -4.41
C ALA A 138 -11.13 9.93 -4.13
N GLY A 139 -11.53 10.63 -5.20
CA GLY A 139 -11.91 12.04 -5.16
C GLY A 139 -10.73 12.96 -4.82
N GLY A 140 -10.89 14.25 -5.06
CA GLY A 140 -9.90 15.27 -4.71
C GLY A 140 -8.57 15.07 -5.43
N SER A 141 -7.48 15.30 -4.71
CA SER A 141 -6.14 14.88 -5.14
C SER A 141 -5.70 13.60 -4.42
N GLY A 142 -4.72 12.91 -4.98
CA GLY A 142 -4.11 11.73 -4.34
C GLY A 142 -2.76 11.36 -4.94
N LEU A 143 -2.28 10.15 -4.61
CA LEU A 143 -0.99 9.68 -5.11
C LEU A 143 -0.93 9.65 -6.65
N TYR A 144 -2.07 9.50 -7.34
CA TYR A 144 -2.15 9.56 -8.80
C TYR A 144 -1.82 10.93 -9.40
N ASP A 145 -1.97 12.00 -8.64
CA ASP A 145 -1.51 13.34 -9.03
C ASP A 145 -0.05 13.57 -8.63
N TRP A 146 0.40 12.91 -7.56
CA TRP A 146 1.75 13.05 -7.02
C TRP A 146 2.78 12.19 -7.74
N LEU A 147 2.33 11.15 -8.44
CA LEU A 147 3.14 10.22 -9.22
C LEU A 147 2.58 10.07 -10.65
N PRO A 148 2.59 11.12 -11.48
CA PRO A 148 2.06 11.02 -12.84
C PRO A 148 2.94 10.19 -13.78
N ASN A 149 4.21 9.98 -13.42
CA ASN A 149 5.21 9.27 -14.23
C ASN A 149 6.03 8.31 -13.36
N MET A 150 6.59 7.28 -13.99
CA MET A 150 7.68 6.44 -13.49
C MET A 150 8.89 6.64 -14.40
N GLY A 151 9.88 7.39 -13.93
CA GLY A 151 10.95 7.93 -14.78
C GLY A 151 10.34 8.82 -15.88
N ASP A 152 10.68 8.53 -17.13
CA ASP A 152 10.14 9.23 -18.30
C ASP A 152 8.80 8.65 -18.79
N ARG A 153 8.32 7.55 -18.18
CA ARG A 153 7.12 6.85 -18.61
C ARG A 153 5.89 7.37 -17.87
N LYS A 154 4.95 7.96 -18.61
CA LYS A 154 3.65 8.36 -18.07
C LYS A 154 2.86 7.15 -17.58
N LEU A 155 2.33 7.24 -16.36
CA LEU A 155 1.45 6.20 -15.83
C LEU A 155 0.08 6.27 -16.49
N GLN A 156 -0.45 5.10 -16.84
CA GLN A 156 -1.81 4.99 -17.37
C GLN A 156 -2.81 5.27 -16.26
N VAL A 157 -3.95 5.87 -16.61
CA VAL A 157 -5.07 6.08 -15.69
C VAL A 157 -6.26 5.30 -16.21
N PHE A 158 -6.68 4.30 -15.44
CA PHE A 158 -7.82 3.44 -15.76
C PHE A 158 -8.99 3.75 -14.83
N ASN A 159 -10.06 4.30 -15.39
CA ASN A 159 -11.35 4.45 -14.73
C ASN A 159 -12.41 3.80 -15.63
N PRO A 160 -12.92 2.62 -15.29
CA PRO A 160 -13.93 1.95 -16.10
C PRO A 160 -15.22 2.75 -16.09
N ASP A 161 -15.87 2.79 -17.24
CA ASP A 161 -17.17 3.44 -17.42
C ASP A 161 -18.26 2.59 -16.74
N PRO A 162 -19.01 3.14 -15.76
CA PRO A 162 -20.05 2.42 -15.05
C PRO A 162 -21.12 1.80 -15.96
N ASP A 163 -21.41 2.42 -17.10
CA ASP A 163 -22.51 2.02 -17.97
C ASP A 163 -22.12 0.88 -18.95
N THR A 164 -20.82 0.77 -19.26
CA THR A 164 -20.31 -0.20 -20.24
C THR A 164 -19.41 -1.26 -19.61
N SER A 165 -19.08 -1.12 -18.33
CA SER A 165 -18.16 -2.01 -17.61
C SER A 165 -18.81 -2.60 -16.36
N ALA A 166 -19.95 -3.29 -16.52
CA ALA A 166 -20.73 -3.88 -15.43
C ALA A 166 -19.86 -4.66 -14.41
N HIS A 167 -18.87 -5.44 -14.90
CA HIS A 167 -17.93 -6.22 -14.08
C HIS A 167 -16.95 -5.38 -13.23
N PHE A 168 -16.82 -4.09 -13.53
CA PHE A 168 -15.91 -3.17 -12.85
C PHE A 168 -16.68 -2.10 -12.04
N THR A 169 -18.00 -2.25 -11.91
CA THR A 169 -18.83 -1.33 -11.15
C THR A 169 -18.55 -1.52 -9.68
N ILE A 170 -17.63 -0.74 -9.14
CA ILE A 170 -17.43 -0.63 -7.70
C ILE A 170 -18.61 0.20 -7.15
N PRO A 171 -19.47 -0.35 -6.27
CA PRO A 171 -20.54 0.43 -5.65
C PRO A 171 -19.93 1.67 -5.02
N ARG A 172 -20.33 2.87 -5.48
CA ARG A 172 -19.80 4.10 -4.90
C ARG A 172 -20.39 4.25 -3.50
N PRO A 173 -19.56 4.35 -2.45
CA PRO A 173 -20.09 4.62 -1.13
C PRO A 173 -20.69 6.02 -1.15
N PRO A 174 -21.62 6.32 -0.24
CA PRO A 174 -22.05 7.68 -0.02
C PRO A 174 -20.82 8.58 0.17
N LYS A 175 -20.81 9.75 -0.48
CA LYS A 175 -19.75 10.73 -0.25
C LYS A 175 -19.69 11.03 1.26
N PRO A 176 -18.49 11.02 1.86
CA PRO A 176 -18.35 11.45 3.24
C PRO A 176 -18.95 12.85 3.45
N LYS A 177 -19.58 13.06 4.59
CA LYS A 177 -20.15 14.34 4.99
C LYS A 177 -19.26 14.96 6.07
N GLN A 178 -19.23 16.28 6.12
CA GLN A 178 -18.57 17.00 7.20
C GLN A 178 -19.28 16.69 8.52
N GLU A 179 -18.52 16.26 9.53
CA GLU A 179 -19.02 15.98 10.88
C GLU A 179 -18.70 17.15 11.83
N PHE A 180 -19.49 17.28 12.90
CA PHE A 180 -19.36 18.32 13.90
C PHE A 180 -19.53 17.72 15.30
N ASP A 181 -18.88 18.31 16.30
CA ASP A 181 -19.12 17.99 17.70
C ASP A 181 -20.39 18.68 18.24
N GLN A 182 -20.72 18.43 19.51
CA GLN A 182 -21.88 19.02 20.19
C GLN A 182 -21.85 20.56 20.28
N ASN A 183 -20.68 21.18 20.07
CA ASN A 183 -20.49 22.63 20.07
C ASN A 183 -20.45 23.21 18.66
N GLY A 184 -20.75 22.41 17.62
CA GLY A 184 -20.70 22.82 16.23
C GLY A 184 -19.27 22.96 15.68
N LYS A 185 -18.25 22.42 16.35
CA LYS A 185 -16.87 22.44 15.84
C LYS A 185 -16.63 21.25 14.91
N GLU A 186 -15.97 21.51 13.79
CA GLU A 186 -15.70 20.47 12.80
C GLU A 186 -14.86 19.31 13.36
N ARG A 187 -15.21 18.10 12.90
CA ARG A 187 -14.56 16.82 13.19
C ARG A 187 -14.29 16.07 11.89
N LEU A 188 -13.13 15.43 11.78
CA LEU A 188 -12.82 14.54 10.67
C LEU A 188 -12.92 13.10 11.13
N ARG A 189 -13.75 12.32 10.44
CA ARG A 189 -13.91 10.89 10.65
C ARG A 189 -12.75 10.10 10.03
N ALA A 190 -12.26 9.14 10.80
CA ALA A 190 -11.37 8.09 10.39
C ALA A 190 -12.03 6.75 10.68
N GLU A 191 -12.13 5.88 9.67
CA GLU A 191 -12.84 4.61 9.79
C GLU A 191 -12.27 3.54 8.87
N CYS A 192 -12.02 2.33 9.39
CA CYS A 192 -11.59 1.21 8.55
C CYS A 192 -12.74 0.66 7.71
N HIS A 193 -12.45 -0.17 6.70
CA HIS A 193 -13.48 -0.68 5.80
C HIS A 193 -14.64 -1.39 6.52
N CYS A 194 -14.32 -2.23 7.52
CA CYS A 194 -15.33 -3.02 8.21
C CYS A 194 -16.08 -2.26 9.32
N GLY A 195 -15.81 -0.97 9.52
CA GLY A 195 -16.41 -0.14 10.59
C GLY A 195 -16.00 -0.52 12.02
N GLY A 196 -15.18 -1.55 12.21
CA GLY A 196 -14.78 -2.04 13.53
C GLY A 196 -13.80 -1.11 14.27
N VAL A 197 -13.18 -0.18 13.55
CA VAL A 197 -12.42 0.95 14.09
C VAL A 197 -13.00 2.21 13.47
N SER A 198 -13.59 3.08 14.28
CA SER A 198 -14.17 4.35 13.86
C SER A 198 -13.98 5.39 14.95
N PHE A 199 -13.38 6.52 14.59
CA PHE A 199 -13.16 7.66 15.49
C PHE A 199 -13.17 8.96 14.71
N THR A 200 -13.20 10.07 15.43
CA THR A 200 -13.01 11.40 14.86
C THR A 200 -11.78 12.07 15.46
N MET A 201 -11.27 13.08 14.76
CA MET A 201 -10.24 14.02 15.24
C MET A 201 -10.69 15.47 15.01
N PRO A 202 -10.28 16.43 15.86
CA PRO A 202 -10.62 17.83 15.70
C PRO A 202 -9.64 18.53 14.75
N ARG A 203 -9.95 19.76 14.38
CA ARG A 203 -8.92 20.68 13.87
C ARG A 203 -7.95 21.08 14.97
N PRO A 204 -6.70 21.43 14.64
CA PRO A 204 -5.75 21.94 15.62
C PRO A 204 -6.27 23.17 16.35
N ASN A 205 -6.75 24.20 15.64
CA ASN A 205 -7.29 25.42 16.24
C ASN A 205 -8.53 25.23 17.14
N ASN A 206 -9.12 24.02 17.17
CA ASN A 206 -10.20 23.70 18.11
C ASN A 206 -9.67 23.21 19.47
N ILE A 207 -8.35 22.95 19.59
CA ILE A 207 -7.66 22.45 20.79
C ILE A 207 -6.91 23.62 21.45
N PRO A 208 -7.30 24.04 22.67
CA PRO A 208 -6.62 25.12 23.37
C PRO A 208 -5.13 24.83 23.62
N GLY A 209 -4.25 25.75 23.22
CA GLY A 209 -2.82 25.71 23.52
C GLY A 209 -1.98 24.76 22.66
N VAL A 210 -2.57 24.13 21.63
CA VAL A 210 -1.85 23.21 20.72
C VAL A 210 -0.72 23.91 19.96
N GLU A 211 -0.89 25.19 19.66
CA GLU A 211 0.09 26.01 18.95
C GLU A 211 1.29 26.41 19.82
N ASN A 212 1.13 26.34 21.15
CA ASN A 212 2.15 26.73 22.13
C ASN A 212 2.82 25.52 22.80
N ASP A 213 2.29 24.31 22.63
CA ASP A 213 2.90 23.10 23.18
C ASP A 213 4.06 22.63 22.30
N GLU A 214 5.21 22.41 22.94
CA GLU A 214 6.49 22.15 22.26
C GLU A 214 6.48 20.93 21.34
N LEU A 215 5.70 19.90 21.68
CA LEU A 215 5.58 18.70 20.86
C LEU A 215 4.59 18.93 19.71
N THR A 216 3.39 19.40 20.04
CA THR A 216 2.27 19.46 19.08
C THR A 216 2.42 20.58 18.06
N LYS A 217 3.11 21.69 18.38
CA LYS A 217 3.43 22.74 17.39
C LYS A 217 4.19 22.18 16.17
N GLY A 218 5.01 21.14 16.39
CA GLY A 218 5.76 20.43 15.36
C GLY A 218 4.90 19.68 14.32
N PHE A 219 3.63 19.47 14.65
CA PHE A 219 2.68 18.65 13.90
C PHE A 219 1.48 19.45 13.39
N THR A 220 1.44 20.76 13.63
CA THR A 220 0.44 21.66 13.05
C THR A 220 0.99 22.33 11.81
N SER A 221 0.11 22.73 10.89
CA SER A 221 0.56 23.42 9.68
C SER A 221 1.21 24.78 10.01
N PRO A 222 2.36 25.07 9.38
CA PRO A 222 3.04 26.37 9.54
C PRO A 222 2.26 27.51 8.89
N VAL A 223 1.45 27.22 7.87
CA VAL A 223 0.79 28.20 7.00
C VAL A 223 -0.72 28.30 7.24
N ASP A 224 -1.33 27.28 7.84
CA ASP A 224 -2.78 27.25 8.11
C ASP A 224 -3.08 26.59 9.45
N LYS A 225 -3.39 27.41 10.48
CA LYS A 225 -3.63 26.91 11.84
C LYS A 225 -4.86 26.01 11.98
N THR A 226 -5.69 25.89 10.94
CA THR A 226 -6.84 25.00 10.91
C THR A 226 -6.49 23.57 10.45
N LYS A 227 -5.24 23.30 10.06
CA LYS A 227 -4.78 22.04 9.46
C LYS A 227 -3.66 21.37 10.24
N TRP A 228 -3.72 20.04 10.29
CA TRP A 228 -2.61 19.20 10.75
C TRP A 228 -1.51 19.12 9.68
N GLY A 229 -0.29 18.82 10.09
CA GLY A 229 0.78 18.43 9.19
C GLY A 229 0.58 17.00 8.69
N GLY A 230 0.89 16.76 7.42
CA GLY A 230 0.91 15.42 6.84
C GLY A 230 2.23 15.10 6.17
N CYS A 231 2.59 13.82 6.11
CA CYS A 231 3.78 13.38 5.41
C CYS A 231 3.54 12.11 4.59
N VAL A 232 4.38 11.95 3.58
CA VAL A 232 4.48 10.75 2.74
C VAL A 232 5.75 10.02 3.18
N ASP A 233 5.63 8.79 3.68
CA ASP A 233 6.70 8.01 4.31
C ASP A 233 7.08 6.79 3.45
N LEU A 234 8.38 6.64 3.19
CA LEU A 234 8.99 5.58 2.38
C LEU A 234 9.91 4.64 3.19
N CYS A 235 9.79 4.58 4.52
CA CYS A 235 10.62 3.68 5.30
C CYS A 235 10.31 2.21 5.02
N ASP A 236 11.34 1.38 5.18
CA ASP A 236 11.23 -0.07 5.06
C ASP A 236 10.22 -0.65 6.05
N ASP A 237 10.10 -0.07 7.24
CA ASP A 237 9.19 -0.54 8.28
C ASP A 237 7.73 -0.35 7.87
N CYS A 238 7.31 0.85 7.46
CA CYS A 238 5.95 1.08 6.96
C CYS A 238 5.70 0.21 5.73
N ARG A 239 6.65 0.15 4.78
CA ARG A 239 6.51 -0.71 3.60
C ARG A 239 6.19 -2.17 3.96
N LEU A 240 6.94 -2.73 4.90
CA LEU A 240 6.80 -4.14 5.31
C LEU A 240 5.69 -4.39 6.33
N VAL A 241 5.18 -3.37 7.02
CA VAL A 241 4.02 -3.47 7.91
C VAL A 241 2.71 -3.29 7.17
N ASP A 242 2.70 -2.52 6.09
CA ASP A 242 1.46 -2.11 5.42
C ASP A 242 1.26 -2.77 4.05
N GLY A 243 2.33 -3.32 3.45
CA GLY A 243 2.26 -3.93 2.12
C GLY A 243 2.23 -2.92 0.96
N THR A 244 2.55 -1.65 1.22
CA THR A 244 2.55 -0.55 0.24
C THR A 244 3.93 0.08 0.10
N HIS A 245 4.28 0.64 -1.06
CA HIS A 245 5.56 1.34 -1.25
C HIS A 245 5.65 2.64 -0.45
N VAL A 246 4.49 3.20 -0.11
CA VAL A 246 4.38 4.53 0.49
C VAL A 246 3.15 4.61 1.39
N LEU A 247 3.30 5.30 2.52
CA LEU A 247 2.22 5.57 3.45
C LEU A 247 2.01 7.06 3.66
N GLY A 248 0.75 7.47 3.79
CA GLY A 248 0.37 8.82 4.17
C GLY A 248 -0.01 8.87 5.64
N TRP A 249 0.64 9.74 6.41
CA TRP A 249 0.36 9.99 7.83
C TRP A 249 -0.08 11.42 8.07
N THR A 250 -1.00 11.60 9.03
CA THR A 250 -1.24 12.87 9.73
C THR A 250 -1.05 12.64 11.23
N PHE A 251 -0.85 13.69 12.01
CA PHE A 251 -0.46 13.57 13.41
C PHE A 251 -1.46 14.27 14.32
N VAL A 252 -1.90 13.60 15.40
CA VAL A 252 -2.94 14.12 16.30
C VAL A 252 -2.61 13.75 17.74
N PRO A 253 -2.84 14.65 18.73
CA PRO A 253 -2.79 14.26 20.13
C PRO A 253 -3.84 13.19 20.45
N ARG A 254 -3.43 12.04 21.00
CA ARG A 254 -4.34 10.91 21.30
C ARG A 254 -5.52 11.35 22.16
N SER A 255 -5.27 12.21 23.14
CA SER A 255 -6.27 12.73 24.07
C SER A 255 -7.42 13.52 23.41
N GLN A 256 -7.27 13.89 22.13
CA GLN A 256 -8.27 14.64 21.36
C GLN A 256 -9.11 13.77 20.41
N ILE A 257 -8.76 12.48 20.30
CA ILE A 257 -9.49 11.49 19.52
C ILE A 257 -10.77 11.09 20.27
N GLN A 258 -11.87 10.95 19.53
CA GLN A 258 -13.16 10.53 20.09
C GLN A 258 -13.76 9.36 19.30
N PRO A 259 -14.22 8.27 19.95
CA PRO A 259 -14.12 8.02 21.40
C PRO A 259 -12.66 7.89 21.89
N PRO A 260 -12.39 8.06 23.21
CA PRO A 260 -11.04 7.97 23.75
C PRO A 260 -10.37 6.62 23.42
N VAL A 261 -9.12 6.69 22.96
CA VAL A 261 -8.28 5.52 22.67
C VAL A 261 -7.27 5.37 23.81
N SER A 262 -7.01 4.17 24.32
CA SER A 262 -5.96 3.95 25.33
C SER A 262 -4.56 4.14 24.76
N ILE A 263 -3.56 4.41 25.60
CA ILE A 263 -2.17 4.62 25.16
C ILE A 263 -1.52 3.40 24.52
N ASP A 264 -1.98 2.20 24.88
CA ASP A 264 -1.54 0.94 24.29
C ASP A 264 -2.48 0.44 23.17
N PHE A 265 -3.45 1.27 22.76
CA PHE A 265 -4.46 1.00 21.74
C PHE A 265 -5.37 -0.22 21.97
N LYS A 266 -5.33 -0.82 23.17
CA LYS A 266 -6.16 -1.98 23.50
C LYS A 266 -7.62 -1.59 23.78
N GLY A 267 -8.52 -2.53 23.47
CA GLY A 267 -9.95 -2.38 23.76
C GLY A 267 -10.71 -1.42 22.84
N PHE A 268 -10.07 -0.90 21.78
CA PHE A 268 -10.70 0.00 20.83
C PHE A 268 -11.30 -0.75 19.63
N GLY A 269 -12.53 -1.24 19.78
CA GLY A 269 -13.23 -1.97 18.72
C GLY A 269 -12.44 -3.20 18.24
N THR A 270 -12.18 -3.30 16.93
CA THR A 270 -11.39 -4.39 16.33
C THR A 270 -9.90 -4.06 16.19
N LEU A 271 -9.42 -3.01 16.85
CA LEU A 271 -8.02 -2.58 16.76
C LEU A 271 -7.09 -3.60 17.44
N LYS A 272 -6.01 -3.97 16.75
CA LYS A 272 -4.97 -4.87 17.25
C LYS A 272 -3.63 -4.13 17.32
N PRO A 273 -3.13 -3.83 18.53
CA PRO A 273 -1.78 -3.29 18.70
C PRO A 273 -0.72 -4.37 18.50
N TYR A 274 0.41 -3.93 17.96
CA TYR A 274 1.60 -4.73 17.71
C TYR A 274 2.84 -3.89 18.05
N VAL A 275 3.71 -4.43 18.91
CA VAL A 275 5.00 -3.83 19.21
C VAL A 275 5.97 -4.19 18.09
N SER A 276 6.21 -3.24 17.19
CA SER A 276 7.10 -3.45 16.04
C SER A 276 8.57 -3.37 16.42
N SER A 277 8.91 -2.49 17.35
CA SER A 277 10.24 -2.41 17.95
C SER A 277 10.15 -1.83 19.37
N LYS A 278 11.28 -1.79 20.09
CA LYS A 278 11.29 -1.23 21.45
C LYS A 278 10.78 0.21 21.42
N GLY A 279 9.75 0.49 22.23
CA GLY A 279 9.17 1.84 22.32
C GLY A 279 8.37 2.26 21.08
N THR A 280 7.93 1.32 20.24
CA THR A 280 7.14 1.60 19.04
C THR A 280 5.92 0.67 18.96
N LEU A 281 4.74 1.25 18.95
CA LEU A 281 3.46 0.57 18.78
C LEU A 281 2.89 0.91 17.40
N ARG A 282 2.38 -0.12 16.72
CA ARG A 282 1.59 0.00 15.51
C ARG A 282 0.25 -0.66 15.75
N ALA A 283 -0.81 -0.14 15.15
CA ALA A 283 -2.14 -0.70 15.32
C ALA A 283 -2.87 -0.77 13.98
N PHE A 284 -3.47 -1.93 13.74
CA PHE A 284 -4.26 -2.22 12.56
C PHE A 284 -5.60 -2.84 12.95
N CYS A 285 -6.59 -2.78 12.08
CA CYS A 285 -7.86 -3.46 12.29
C CYS A 285 -7.68 -4.97 12.15
N GLY A 286 -7.87 -5.74 13.21
CA GLY A 286 -7.76 -7.20 13.19
C GLY A 286 -8.81 -7.92 12.33
N LYS A 287 -9.84 -7.22 11.83
CA LYS A 287 -10.88 -7.78 10.95
C LYS A 287 -10.60 -7.56 9.47
N CYS A 288 -10.23 -6.34 9.06
CA CYS A 288 -9.99 -6.01 7.65
C CYS A 288 -8.53 -5.70 7.30
N GLY A 289 -7.63 -5.64 8.28
CA GLY A 289 -6.21 -5.38 8.07
C GLY A 289 -5.85 -3.90 7.94
N ALA A 290 -6.80 -2.97 8.05
CA ALA A 290 -6.51 -1.55 7.82
C ALA A 290 -5.51 -1.00 8.82
N THR A 291 -4.44 -0.39 8.35
CA THR A 291 -3.52 0.38 9.20
C THR A 291 -4.24 1.58 9.78
N VAL A 292 -4.04 1.83 11.08
CA VAL A 292 -4.76 2.88 11.81
C VAL A 292 -3.79 3.83 12.49
N PHE A 293 -2.96 3.32 13.41
CA PHE A 293 -2.09 4.15 14.24
C PHE A 293 -0.64 3.69 14.23
N PHE A 294 0.24 4.66 14.42
CA PHE A 294 1.61 4.47 14.88
C PHE A 294 1.87 5.38 16.09
N SER A 295 2.65 4.90 17.06
CA SER A 295 3.20 5.71 18.13
C SER A 295 4.60 5.26 18.51
N CYS A 296 5.38 6.20 19.06
CA CYS A 296 6.69 5.92 19.62
C CYS A 296 6.95 6.69 20.92
N ASP A 297 7.91 6.22 21.71
CA ASP A 297 8.30 6.83 22.99
C ASP A 297 8.72 8.30 22.83
N ASP A 298 9.42 8.64 21.75
CA ASP A 298 9.88 10.02 21.45
C ASP A 298 8.71 11.02 21.28
N ARG A 299 7.49 10.53 20.98
CA ARG A 299 6.26 11.32 20.85
C ARG A 299 5.29 11.08 22.00
N THR A 300 5.78 10.50 23.10
CA THR A 300 4.99 10.13 24.29
C THR A 300 5.66 10.67 25.56
N PRO A 301 5.74 12.00 25.77
CA PRO A 301 6.35 12.56 26.97
C PRO A 301 5.54 12.28 28.24
N SER A 302 4.22 12.10 28.11
CA SER A 302 3.33 11.59 29.15
C SER A 302 2.12 10.91 28.49
N ASP A 303 1.25 10.28 29.30
CA ASP A 303 0.03 9.66 28.79
C ASP A 303 -0.87 10.69 28.07
N GLU A 304 -1.07 11.84 28.70
CA GLU A 304 -1.97 12.91 28.25
C GLU A 304 -1.45 13.67 27.03
N LYS A 305 -0.14 13.61 26.81
CA LYS A 305 0.59 14.35 25.77
C LYS A 305 1.11 13.47 24.63
N GLN A 306 0.64 12.23 24.51
CA GLN A 306 0.99 11.37 23.39
C GLN A 306 0.45 11.93 22.06
N VAL A 307 1.34 12.06 21.07
CA VAL A 307 0.96 12.30 19.67
C VAL A 307 1.06 10.98 18.91
N VAL A 308 -0.01 10.66 18.17
CA VAL A 308 -0.11 9.45 17.35
C VAL A 308 -0.20 9.83 15.89
N ASP A 309 0.34 8.96 15.05
CA ASP A 309 0.24 9.07 13.60
C ASP A 309 -1.03 8.34 13.19
N VAL A 310 -1.88 8.99 12.39
CA VAL A 310 -3.15 8.46 11.89
C VAL A 310 -3.02 8.21 10.39
N ALA A 311 -3.31 6.98 9.98
CA ALA A 311 -3.18 6.57 8.59
C ALA A 311 -4.21 7.30 7.72
N VAL A 312 -3.75 8.00 6.67
CA VAL A 312 -4.62 8.84 5.85
C VAL A 312 -5.62 8.03 5.03
N GLY A 313 -5.29 6.77 4.72
CA GLY A 313 -6.15 5.90 3.91
C GLY A 313 -7.54 5.65 4.51
N ILE A 314 -7.70 5.76 5.83
CA ILE A 314 -8.99 5.57 6.51
C ILE A 314 -9.77 6.88 6.71
N LEU A 315 -9.27 8.03 6.27
CA LEU A 315 -9.96 9.31 6.47
C LEU A 315 -11.18 9.43 5.55
N ARG A 316 -12.25 9.99 6.11
CA ARG A 316 -13.53 10.25 5.45
C ARG A 316 -13.67 11.75 5.17
N ALA A 317 -12.64 12.34 4.56
CA ALA A 317 -12.66 13.74 4.17
C ALA A 317 -13.59 13.95 2.96
N PRO A 318 -14.58 14.85 3.01
CA PRO A 318 -15.51 15.09 1.90
C PRO A 318 -14.82 15.48 0.58
N GLU A 319 -13.66 16.14 0.67
CA GLU A 319 -12.89 16.61 -0.48
C GLU A 319 -12.07 15.52 -1.18
N GLY A 320 -11.84 14.35 -0.56
CA GLY A 320 -11.07 13.25 -1.15
C GLY A 320 -9.91 12.76 -0.31
N ILE A 321 -9.16 11.79 -0.83
CA ILE A 321 -8.16 11.02 -0.07
C ILE A 321 -7.02 11.88 0.52
N ALA A 322 -6.57 12.92 -0.18
CA ALA A 322 -5.52 13.78 0.35
C ALA A 322 -5.98 14.65 1.54
N ALA A 323 -7.29 14.72 1.81
CA ALA A 323 -7.87 15.49 2.93
C ALA A 323 -7.27 16.90 3.07
N GLU A 324 -7.14 17.62 1.95
CA GLU A 324 -6.36 18.87 1.89
C GLU A 324 -7.00 20.04 2.64
N ASN A 325 -8.28 19.93 3.03
CA ASN A 325 -8.91 20.90 3.93
C ASN A 325 -8.55 20.63 5.39
N TRP A 326 -7.94 19.50 5.70
CA TRP A 326 -7.54 19.07 7.04
C TRP A 326 -6.04 18.92 7.21
N ILE A 327 -5.32 18.67 6.11
CA ILE A 327 -3.91 18.32 6.10
C ILE A 327 -3.13 19.29 5.21
N THR A 328 -2.02 19.81 5.74
CA THR A 328 -0.95 20.44 4.95
C THR A 328 0.15 19.42 4.72
N TRP A 329 0.29 18.93 3.49
CA TRP A 329 1.29 17.93 3.14
C TRP A 329 2.69 18.52 3.07
N ARG A 330 3.65 17.83 3.69
CA ARG A 330 5.08 18.12 3.53
C ARG A 330 5.54 17.61 2.16
N THR A 331 5.62 18.53 1.21
CA THR A 331 5.96 18.27 -0.20
C THR A 331 7.43 18.53 -0.52
N GLY A 332 8.15 19.32 0.30
CA GLY A 332 9.57 19.63 0.10
C GLY A 332 10.53 18.47 0.42
N ARG A 333 10.08 17.47 1.19
CA ARG A 333 10.87 16.29 1.55
C ARG A 333 9.99 15.08 1.86
N LEU A 334 10.28 13.97 1.21
CA LEU A 334 9.72 12.67 1.55
C LEU A 334 10.25 12.17 2.91
N GLY A 335 9.43 11.44 3.66
CA GLY A 335 9.86 10.69 4.83
C GLY A 335 10.75 9.52 4.40
N TRP A 336 11.91 9.37 5.03
CA TRP A 336 12.82 8.23 4.80
C TRP A 336 13.19 7.95 3.34
N THR A 337 13.46 9.01 2.56
CA THR A 337 13.80 8.92 1.13
C THR A 337 14.91 7.92 0.81
N ASP A 338 15.93 7.81 1.67
CA ASP A 338 17.03 6.86 1.45
C ASP A 338 16.56 5.39 1.52
N SER A 339 15.56 5.06 2.34
CA SER A 339 14.93 3.74 2.32
C SER A 339 14.18 3.50 1.02
N GLY A 340 13.37 4.47 0.61
CA GLY A 340 12.67 4.43 -0.69
C GLY A 340 13.63 4.19 -1.85
N ARG A 341 14.71 4.99 -1.97
CA ARG A 341 15.68 4.88 -3.06
C ARG A 341 16.41 3.53 -3.09
N ARG A 342 16.68 2.94 -1.92
CA ARG A 342 17.28 1.59 -1.84
C ARG A 342 16.32 0.51 -2.36
N PHE A 343 15.02 0.68 -2.14
CA PHE A 343 14.01 -0.30 -2.52
C PHE A 343 13.58 -0.14 -3.97
N ASP A 344 13.19 1.06 -4.37
CA ASP A 344 12.79 1.41 -5.73
C ASP A 344 13.22 2.87 -6.04
N PRO A 345 14.38 3.06 -6.69
CA PRO A 345 14.89 4.40 -6.99
C PRO A 345 14.01 5.15 -7.99
N VAL A 346 13.51 4.48 -9.02
CA VAL A 346 12.69 5.10 -10.07
C VAL A 346 11.39 5.64 -9.46
N PHE A 347 10.71 4.83 -8.64
CA PHE A 347 9.51 5.25 -7.91
C PHE A 347 9.81 6.45 -7.01
N THR A 348 10.87 6.35 -6.20
CA THR A 348 11.18 7.37 -5.18
C THR A 348 11.51 8.72 -5.81
N GLU A 349 12.33 8.72 -6.86
CA GLU A 349 12.70 9.95 -7.58
C GLU A 349 11.51 10.56 -8.32
N SER A 350 10.67 9.71 -8.92
CA SER A 350 9.46 10.16 -9.63
C SER A 350 8.44 10.78 -8.68
N LEU A 351 8.23 10.18 -7.51
CA LEU A 351 7.34 10.71 -6.48
C LEU A 351 7.87 12.03 -5.90
N GLU A 352 9.19 12.11 -5.65
CA GLU A 352 9.84 13.33 -5.18
C GLU A 352 9.67 14.47 -6.19
N LYS A 353 9.86 14.18 -7.48
CA LYS A 353 9.64 15.13 -8.58
C LYS A 353 8.18 15.59 -8.64
N GLY A 354 7.22 14.66 -8.68
CA GLY A 354 5.80 15.00 -8.80
C GLY A 354 5.27 15.81 -7.61
N LEU A 355 5.71 15.53 -6.39
CA LEU A 355 5.38 16.36 -5.22
C LEU A 355 5.97 17.77 -5.29
N LYS A 356 7.20 17.93 -5.79
CA LYS A 356 7.84 19.25 -5.94
C LYS A 356 7.17 20.10 -7.03
N GLU A 357 6.87 19.49 -8.18
CA GLU A 357 6.20 20.18 -9.30
C GLU A 357 4.80 20.66 -8.92
N ARG A 358 4.10 19.91 -8.06
CA ARG A 358 2.82 20.33 -7.49
C ARG A 358 2.92 21.64 -6.70
N ILE A 359 4.00 21.84 -5.94
CA ILE A 359 4.23 23.10 -5.19
C ILE A 359 4.41 24.27 -6.15
N ALA A 360 5.09 24.07 -7.28
CA ALA A 360 5.33 25.14 -8.24
C ALA A 360 4.04 25.62 -8.94
N ASN A 361 3.06 24.72 -9.11
CA ASN A 361 1.82 25.00 -9.83
C ASN A 361 0.70 25.59 -8.96
N VAL A 362 0.80 25.44 -7.64
CA VAL A 362 -0.12 26.10 -6.70
C VAL A 362 0.67 27.27 -6.13
N ASN A 363 0.29 28.53 -6.38
CA ASN A 363 0.96 29.78 -5.95
C ASN A 363 1.22 29.87 -4.41
N TYR A 364 2.01 28.96 -3.86
CA TYR A 364 2.49 28.93 -2.51
C TYR A 364 3.88 29.54 -2.54
N ASN A 365 4.08 30.59 -1.76
CA ASN A 365 5.36 31.25 -1.62
C ASN A 365 6.40 30.23 -1.13
N LEU A 366 7.31 29.84 -2.04
CA LEU A 366 8.34 28.79 -1.86
C LEU A 366 9.24 29.06 -0.63
N SER A 367 9.27 30.30 -0.13
CA SER A 367 10.06 30.69 1.05
C SER A 367 9.56 30.12 2.39
N GLN A 368 8.36 29.54 2.46
CA GLN A 368 7.79 28.98 3.70
C GLN A 368 7.83 27.45 3.78
N PHE A 369 8.29 26.77 2.72
CA PHE A 369 8.25 25.30 2.61
C PHE A 369 9.57 24.58 2.97
N VAL A 370 10.51 25.26 3.62
CA VAL A 370 11.69 24.63 4.20
C VAL A 370 11.34 24.06 5.59
N TRP A 371 10.49 23.04 5.62
CA TRP A 371 10.38 22.10 6.75
C TRP A 371 11.55 21.10 6.71
N ASP A 372 12.76 21.63 6.60
CA ASP A 372 14.00 20.87 6.73
C ASP A 372 15.12 21.78 7.24
N ARG A 373 15.35 21.69 8.55
CA ARG A 373 16.70 21.33 9.01
C ARG A 373 16.74 20.64 10.37
N GLU A 374 15.86 20.91 11.34
CA GLU A 374 16.10 20.39 12.71
C GLU A 374 14.88 20.03 13.59
N VAL A 375 13.61 20.11 13.14
CA VAL A 375 12.45 20.06 14.08
C VAL A 375 11.46 18.91 13.87
N LEU A 376 11.94 17.74 13.45
CA LEU A 376 11.27 16.49 13.81
C LEU A 376 12.35 15.53 14.29
N PRO A 377 12.34 15.07 15.56
CA PRO A 377 13.18 13.95 15.96
C PRO A 377 12.58 12.70 15.33
N ILE A 378 12.83 12.52 14.03
CA ILE A 378 12.81 11.19 13.40
C ILE A 378 14.26 10.71 13.35
N THR A 379 14.93 10.75 14.50
CA THR A 379 16.18 10.03 14.73
C THR A 379 15.85 8.80 15.55
N LEU A 380 15.21 7.81 14.93
CA LEU A 380 15.34 6.44 15.41
C LEU A 380 16.77 5.99 15.11
N PRO A 381 17.45 5.32 16.05
CA PRO A 381 18.89 5.09 15.96
C PRO A 381 19.24 4.27 14.72
N ARG A 382 20.21 4.77 13.93
CA ARG A 382 20.97 3.97 12.97
C ARG A 382 21.57 2.78 13.73
N ARG A 383 20.99 1.59 13.60
CA ARG A 383 21.69 0.36 13.94
C ARG A 383 22.30 -0.23 12.69
N THR A 384 23.60 -0.04 12.58
CA THR A 384 24.48 -0.86 11.76
C THR A 384 24.26 -2.32 12.15
N VAL A 385 23.55 -3.09 11.33
CA VAL A 385 23.49 -4.54 11.49
C VAL A 385 24.85 -5.07 11.06
N THR A 386 25.81 -5.13 12.00
CA THR A 386 26.98 -5.98 11.81
C THR A 386 26.51 -7.42 11.80
N ARG A 387 26.34 -7.99 10.59
CA ARG A 387 26.20 -9.43 10.38
C ARG A 387 27.43 -10.12 10.96
N ARG A 388 27.33 -10.65 12.19
CA ARG A 388 28.22 -11.74 12.61
C ARG A 388 27.72 -13.01 11.92
N ARG A 389 28.44 -13.45 10.89
CA ARG A 389 28.34 -14.82 10.37
C ARG A 389 28.82 -15.78 11.48
N PRO A 390 28.05 -16.81 11.87
CA PRO A 390 28.66 -18.00 12.45
C PRO A 390 29.40 -18.72 11.33
N ALA A 391 30.69 -18.97 11.52
CA ALA A 391 31.45 -19.88 10.70
C ALA A 391 30.96 -21.30 10.97
N THR A 392 30.43 -21.97 9.95
CA THR A 392 30.19 -23.41 9.99
C THR A 392 31.02 -24.05 8.90
N THR A 393 32.11 -24.70 9.32
CA THR A 393 32.98 -25.52 8.47
C THR A 393 32.27 -26.84 8.24
N VAL A 394 31.98 -27.20 6.98
CA VAL A 394 31.60 -28.57 6.60
C VAL A 394 32.39 -28.94 5.35
N THR A 395 33.26 -29.95 5.50
CA THR A 395 34.02 -30.59 4.43
C THR A 395 33.33 -31.88 3.99
N GLY A 396 33.14 -32.08 2.68
CA GLY A 396 32.72 -33.32 2.05
C GLY A 396 33.15 -33.37 0.56
N PRO A 397 33.47 -34.54 -0.01
CA PRO A 397 34.36 -34.70 -1.19
C PRO A 397 33.62 -34.70 -2.56
N PRO A 398 34.34 -34.72 -3.70
CA PRO A 398 33.83 -34.34 -5.03
C PRO A 398 33.26 -35.52 -5.83
N THR A 399 32.33 -35.23 -6.75
CA THR A 399 31.94 -36.18 -7.80
C THR A 399 31.49 -35.49 -9.08
N THR A 400 32.05 -35.95 -10.20
CA THR A 400 31.78 -35.54 -11.58
C THR A 400 31.25 -36.75 -12.34
N VAL A 401 30.17 -36.64 -13.13
CA VAL A 401 29.84 -37.57 -14.23
C VAL A 401 29.14 -36.82 -15.38
N THR A 402 29.53 -37.18 -16.60
CA THR A 402 29.24 -36.60 -17.93
C THR A 402 28.30 -37.47 -18.79
N GLY A 403 27.34 -36.83 -19.52
CA GLY A 403 26.75 -37.14 -20.86
C GLY A 403 26.15 -38.53 -21.21
N PRO A 404 25.46 -38.75 -22.37
CA PRO A 404 25.19 -37.85 -23.51
C PRO A 404 23.73 -37.84 -24.08
N ALA A 405 23.53 -36.89 -25.02
CA ALA A 405 22.53 -36.60 -26.05
C ALA A 405 21.39 -37.59 -26.44
N THR A 406 20.20 -37.05 -26.77
CA THR A 406 19.60 -37.09 -28.13
C THR A 406 18.54 -35.98 -28.26
N THR A 407 18.60 -35.20 -29.34
CA THR A 407 17.68 -34.10 -29.69
C THR A 407 16.73 -34.57 -30.79
N VAL A 408 15.44 -34.24 -30.68
CA VAL A 408 14.46 -34.33 -31.77
C VAL A 408 13.83 -32.95 -31.96
N THR A 409 14.00 -32.39 -33.15
CA THR A 409 13.50 -31.07 -33.57
C THR A 409 12.15 -31.22 -34.27
N VAL A 410 11.16 -30.42 -33.87
CA VAL A 410 9.95 -30.17 -34.66
C VAL A 410 9.80 -28.66 -34.80
N THR A 411 9.84 -28.16 -36.02
CA THR A 411 9.71 -26.74 -36.37
C THR A 411 8.23 -26.42 -36.58
N ALA A 412 7.71 -25.41 -35.88
CA ALA A 412 6.46 -24.76 -36.24
C ALA A 412 6.71 -23.26 -36.37
N THR A 413 6.60 -22.77 -37.60
CA THR A 413 6.68 -21.36 -37.96
C THR A 413 5.33 -20.70 -37.67
N ILE A 414 5.30 -19.66 -36.83
CA ILE A 414 4.14 -18.75 -36.76
C ILE A 414 4.65 -17.32 -36.94
N THR A 415 4.35 -16.77 -38.11
CA THR A 415 4.46 -15.36 -38.45
C THR A 415 3.36 -14.60 -37.71
N ALA A 416 3.73 -13.74 -36.75
CA ALA A 416 2.80 -12.77 -36.17
C ALA A 416 2.93 -11.44 -36.92
N ASN A 417 1.91 -11.13 -37.71
CA ASN A 417 1.72 -9.85 -38.36
C ASN A 417 0.38 -9.30 -37.84
N THR A 418 0.39 -8.45 -36.80
CA THR A 418 -0.78 -7.61 -36.46
C THR A 418 -0.29 -6.32 -35.79
N GLY A 419 -0.49 -5.20 -36.46
CA GLY A 419 -0.34 -3.86 -35.88
C GLY A 419 -1.55 -3.50 -35.02
N GLU A 420 -1.62 -4.04 -33.80
CA GLU A 420 -2.61 -3.60 -32.80
C GLU A 420 -2.09 -2.42 -31.97
N ASP A 421 -3.01 -1.51 -31.61
CA ASP A 421 -2.76 -0.36 -30.74
C ASP A 421 -2.35 -0.85 -29.33
N PRO A 422 -1.20 -0.41 -28.78
CA PRO A 422 -0.76 -0.77 -27.43
C PRO A 422 -1.78 -0.46 -26.32
N GLN A 423 -2.70 0.50 -26.53
CA GLN A 423 -3.80 0.80 -25.60
C GLN A 423 -4.84 -0.32 -25.55
N VAL A 424 -5.07 -1.00 -26.67
CA VAL A 424 -5.99 -2.15 -26.77
C VAL A 424 -5.35 -3.39 -26.16
N VAL A 425 -4.04 -3.58 -26.28
CA VAL A 425 -3.30 -4.69 -25.66
C VAL A 425 -3.25 -4.54 -24.14
N ALA A 426 -2.94 -3.34 -23.61
CA ALA A 426 -2.96 -3.08 -22.17
C ALA A 426 -4.36 -3.17 -21.56
N ALA A 427 -5.39 -2.69 -22.28
CA ALA A 427 -6.77 -2.88 -21.89
C ALA A 427 -7.18 -4.36 -21.95
N ARG A 428 -6.67 -5.15 -22.91
CA ARG A 428 -6.86 -6.61 -22.98
C ARG A 428 -6.12 -7.36 -21.89
N GLU A 429 -4.97 -6.92 -21.39
CA GLU A 429 -4.27 -7.58 -20.27
C GLU A 429 -4.93 -7.29 -18.92
N VAL A 430 -5.40 -6.04 -18.71
CA VAL A 430 -6.19 -5.67 -17.52
C VAL A 430 -7.60 -6.26 -17.60
N ALA A 431 -8.15 -6.39 -18.81
CA ALA A 431 -9.42 -7.05 -19.05
C ALA A 431 -9.32 -8.58 -19.00
N ALA A 432 -8.27 -9.23 -19.50
CA ALA A 432 -8.11 -10.69 -19.43
C ALA A 432 -7.81 -11.15 -18.00
N ALA A 433 -7.23 -10.27 -17.17
CA ALA A 433 -7.17 -10.47 -15.73
C ALA A 433 -8.56 -10.38 -15.04
N ILE A 434 -9.63 -9.95 -15.74
CA ILE A 434 -10.96 -9.63 -15.16
C ILE A 434 -12.17 -10.14 -16.00
N ARG A 435 -11.99 -10.61 -17.23
CA ARG A 435 -13.02 -11.07 -18.18
C ARG A 435 -12.51 -12.32 -18.90
N ASP A 436 -13.02 -13.46 -18.46
CA ASP A 436 -13.46 -14.55 -19.35
C ASP A 436 -14.72 -15.16 -18.72
N HIS A 437 -15.82 -14.42 -18.90
CA HIS A 437 -17.18 -14.90 -18.76
C HIS A 437 -17.94 -14.34 -19.95
N GLU A 438 -18.06 -15.14 -21.01
CA GLU A 438 -19.33 -15.52 -21.65
C GLU A 438 -19.07 -16.03 -23.08
N SER A 439 -19.72 -17.14 -23.46
CA SER A 439 -20.57 -17.26 -24.67
C SER A 439 -21.09 -18.71 -24.83
N PRO A 440 -22.02 -19.02 -25.75
CA PRO A 440 -23.45 -18.77 -25.64
C PRO A 440 -24.28 -20.06 -25.87
N THR A 441 -25.38 -20.29 -25.15
CA THR A 441 -26.38 -21.27 -25.61
C THR A 441 -27.80 -20.72 -25.58
N LYS A 442 -28.30 -20.60 -26.81
CA LYS A 442 -29.66 -20.40 -27.28
C LYS A 442 -30.67 -21.36 -26.63
N VAL A 443 -31.90 -20.85 -26.48
CA VAL A 443 -33.20 -21.45 -26.84
C VAL A 443 -33.44 -22.89 -26.38
N ASP A 444 -34.29 -23.06 -25.37
CA ASP A 444 -35.71 -23.40 -25.57
C ASP A 444 -36.58 -22.71 -24.49
#